data_AF-A0A2T0SSF6-F1
#
_entry.id   AF-A0A2T0SSF6-F1
#
_cell.length_a   1.000
_cell.length_b   1.000
_cell.length_c   1.000
_cell.angle_alpha   90.00
_cell.angle_beta   90.00
_cell.angle_gamma   90.00
#
_symmetry.space_group_name_H-M   'P 1'
#
loop_
_entity.id
_entity.type
_entity.pdbx_description
1 polymer ?
#
loop_
_entity_poly.entity_id
_entity_poly.type
_entity_poly.pdbx_seq_one_letter_code
_entity_poly.pdbx_strand_id
1 'polypeptide(L)'
;MTPAQALATRMSAQRLVAPATDLRDVLALQAQDVPALTTAARNRGLSTDGIRTWAMRGTLHLLHPADAAWVVRLLGPTSIAAGKRRREQLGLDDGLCARALEALREILVEPKDRPATVRALAEVGIVLDPKSQAPAHLLAFAANSGVVHRGLDDTYHLLPKTDPQSDTKSATETGTTNGLPDLFRRYLTAYGPATLPDFAAWSGLSLRRVRQEIDPDDYADTGFGLVHKGTEPVEPQRRIKLLGHFDTYLLGYRDRTLALPAEHTAKIQTGGGFLTPHVLLDGLVVGTWREEGGEPVITPFVPARAAELRRLVGEDTR
;
A
#
# COMPACT_ATOMS: atom_id res chain seq x y z
N MET A 1 -3.74 26.60 5.90
CA MET A 1 -4.55 25.80 4.97
C MET A 1 -5.96 25.66 5.55
N THR A 2 -7.02 25.55 4.75
CA THR A 2 -8.38 25.22 5.23
C THR A 2 -8.63 23.70 5.17
N PRO A 3 -9.66 23.14 5.85
CA PRO A 3 -10.00 21.72 5.71
C PRO A 3 -10.26 21.29 4.26
N ALA A 4 -10.96 22.13 3.49
CA ALA A 4 -11.25 21.85 2.08
C ALA A 4 -9.97 21.84 1.22
N GLN A 5 -9.05 22.78 1.44
CA GLN A 5 -7.75 22.78 0.78
C GLN A 5 -6.92 21.54 1.17
N ALA A 6 -6.96 21.11 2.43
CA ALA A 6 -6.24 19.90 2.86
C ALA A 6 -6.75 18.64 2.15
N LEU A 7 -8.07 18.50 2.02
CA LEU A 7 -8.69 17.40 1.27
C LEU A 7 -8.35 17.44 -0.22
N ALA A 8 -8.41 18.63 -0.83
CA ALA A 8 -8.04 18.84 -2.22
C ALA A 8 -6.56 18.50 -2.48
N THR A 9 -5.66 18.93 -1.59
CA THR A 9 -4.24 18.57 -1.66
C THR A 9 -4.04 17.07 -1.53
N ARG A 10 -4.72 16.37 -0.61
CA ARG A 10 -4.66 14.90 -0.49
C ARG A 10 -5.16 14.19 -1.75
N MET A 11 -6.27 14.65 -2.33
CA MET A 11 -6.77 14.10 -3.59
C MET A 11 -5.78 14.32 -4.75
N SER A 12 -5.13 15.48 -4.80
CA SER A 12 -4.11 15.80 -5.79
C SER A 12 -2.87 14.92 -5.65
N ALA A 13 -2.32 14.83 -4.44
CA ALA A 13 -1.18 13.99 -4.09
C ALA A 13 -1.40 12.52 -4.48
N GLN A 14 -2.61 12.01 -4.23
CA GLN A 14 -2.98 10.63 -4.55
C GLN A 14 -3.44 10.40 -5.98
N ARG A 15 -3.31 11.39 -6.86
CA ARG A 15 -3.67 11.30 -8.30
C ARG A 15 -5.14 10.95 -8.54
N LEU A 16 -6.04 11.49 -7.69
CA LEU A 16 -7.50 11.33 -7.81
C LEU A 16 -8.17 12.49 -8.57
N VAL A 17 -7.41 13.53 -8.91
CA VAL A 17 -7.89 14.70 -9.69
C VAL A 17 -7.28 14.80 -11.08
N ALA A 18 -6.12 14.16 -11.28
CA ALA A 18 -5.39 14.06 -12.54
C ALA A 18 -4.67 12.70 -12.57
N PRO A 19 -4.55 12.05 -13.74
CA PRO A 19 -3.92 10.74 -13.84
C PRO A 19 -2.44 10.82 -13.43
N ALA A 20 -1.98 9.75 -12.80
CA ALA A 20 -0.57 9.49 -12.60
C ALA A 20 0.10 9.17 -13.95
N THR A 21 1.40 9.42 -14.02
CA THR A 21 2.22 9.01 -15.17
C THR A 21 3.09 7.81 -14.86
N ASP A 22 3.37 7.57 -13.58
CA ASP A 22 4.21 6.49 -13.10
C ASP A 22 3.67 5.95 -11.76
N LEU A 23 3.87 4.66 -11.46
CA LEU A 23 3.45 4.07 -10.19
C LEU A 23 4.11 4.75 -8.97
N ARG A 24 5.28 5.36 -9.14
CA ARG A 24 5.96 6.16 -8.11
C ARG A 24 5.18 7.40 -7.68
N ASP A 25 4.33 7.93 -8.54
CA ASP A 25 3.48 9.08 -8.23
C ASP A 25 2.54 8.81 -7.05
N VAL A 26 2.17 7.54 -6.84
CA VAL A 26 1.22 7.12 -5.80
C VAL A 26 1.89 6.24 -4.75
N LEU A 27 3.22 6.09 -4.85
CA LEU A 27 4.12 5.27 -4.04
C LEU A 27 3.83 3.76 -4.08
N ALA A 28 2.61 3.36 -3.69
CA ALA A 28 2.15 1.99 -3.70
C ALA A 28 0.62 1.91 -3.69
N LEU A 29 0.09 0.81 -4.22
CA LEU A 29 -1.32 0.46 -4.10
C LEU A 29 -1.46 -0.83 -3.30
N GLN A 30 -2.44 -0.92 -2.40
CA GLN A 30 -2.69 -2.19 -1.70
C GLN A 30 -3.20 -3.24 -2.70
N ALA A 31 -2.58 -4.42 -2.66
CA ALA A 31 -2.73 -5.50 -3.63
C ALA A 31 -3.11 -6.83 -2.95
N GLN A 32 -3.73 -6.77 -1.78
CA GLN A 32 -4.25 -7.96 -1.11
C GLN A 32 -5.37 -8.62 -1.92
N ASP A 33 -6.20 -7.79 -2.56
CA ASP A 33 -7.26 -8.18 -3.48
C ASP A 33 -7.01 -7.54 -4.85
N VAL A 34 -6.97 -8.36 -5.89
CA VAL A 34 -6.59 -7.93 -7.26
C VAL A 34 -7.69 -7.10 -7.93
N PRO A 35 -8.99 -7.43 -7.80
CA PRO A 35 -10.06 -6.54 -8.25
C PRO A 35 -9.99 -5.15 -7.62
N ALA A 36 -9.81 -5.04 -6.30
CA ALA A 36 -9.67 -3.75 -5.62
C ALA A 36 -8.43 -2.98 -6.07
N LEU A 37 -7.29 -3.66 -6.24
CA LEU A 37 -6.09 -3.06 -6.83
C LEU A 37 -6.38 -2.46 -8.22
N THR A 38 -7.12 -3.19 -9.05
CA THR A 38 -7.46 -2.78 -10.42
C THR A 38 -8.31 -1.52 -10.41
N THR A 39 -9.32 -1.46 -9.52
CA THR A 39 -10.13 -0.24 -9.31
C THR A 39 -9.27 0.92 -8.81
N ALA A 40 -8.37 0.68 -7.85
CA ALA A 40 -7.49 1.72 -7.31
C ALA A 40 -6.50 2.27 -8.35
N ALA A 41 -5.95 1.41 -9.22
CA ALA A 41 -5.06 1.79 -10.31
C ALA A 41 -5.81 2.60 -11.38
N ARG A 42 -7.01 2.13 -11.79
CA ARG A 42 -7.87 2.84 -12.75
C ARG A 42 -8.24 4.24 -12.28
N ASN A 43 -8.61 4.40 -11.01
CA ASN A 43 -8.93 5.71 -10.41
C ASN A 43 -7.76 6.71 -10.46
N ARG A 44 -6.53 6.22 -10.70
CA ARG A 44 -5.29 6.99 -10.77
C ARG A 44 -4.69 7.01 -12.18
N GLY A 45 -5.37 6.45 -13.18
CA GLY A 45 -4.86 6.36 -14.56
C GLY A 45 -3.68 5.41 -14.75
N LEU A 46 -3.50 4.43 -13.85
CA LEU A 46 -2.40 3.48 -13.87
C LEU A 46 -2.85 2.10 -14.39
N SER A 47 -1.90 1.36 -14.97
CA SER A 47 -2.01 -0.09 -15.13
C SER A 47 -1.67 -0.82 -13.83
N THR A 48 -1.71 -2.15 -13.85
CA THR A 48 -1.27 -2.99 -12.71
C THR A 48 0.12 -3.59 -12.92
N ASP A 49 0.91 -2.97 -13.81
CA ASP A 49 2.29 -3.38 -14.08
C ASP A 49 3.20 -2.93 -12.93
N GLY A 50 3.80 -3.89 -12.24
CA GLY A 50 4.65 -3.62 -11.09
C GLY A 50 5.02 -4.88 -10.33
N ILE A 51 5.68 -4.72 -9.20
CA ILE A 51 6.04 -5.82 -8.31
C ILE A 51 5.06 -5.86 -7.16
N ARG A 52 4.25 -6.93 -7.11
CA ARG A 52 3.36 -7.23 -6.00
C ARG A 52 4.10 -8.03 -4.92
N THR A 53 4.35 -7.43 -3.78
CA THR A 53 5.05 -8.08 -2.65
C THR A 53 4.57 -7.56 -1.30
N TRP A 54 5.01 -8.19 -0.21
CA TRP A 54 4.71 -7.77 1.15
C TRP A 54 5.53 -6.54 1.52
N ALA A 55 4.86 -5.47 1.94
CA ALA A 55 5.52 -4.21 2.28
C ALA A 55 4.89 -3.61 3.55
N MET A 56 4.23 -2.45 3.42
CA MET A 56 3.64 -1.72 4.54
C MET A 56 2.73 -2.61 5.37
N ARG A 57 2.97 -2.64 6.69
CA ARG A 57 2.19 -3.42 7.68
C ARG A 57 2.14 -4.93 7.37
N GLY A 58 3.05 -5.46 6.57
CA GLY A 58 3.07 -6.86 6.18
C GLY A 58 1.89 -7.28 5.30
N THR A 59 1.30 -6.36 4.52
CA THR A 59 0.29 -6.70 3.51
C THR A 59 0.84 -6.56 2.08
N LEU A 60 0.19 -7.21 1.13
CA LEU A 60 0.56 -7.16 -0.28
C LEU A 60 0.33 -5.75 -0.85
N HIS A 61 1.33 -5.22 -1.53
CA HIS A 61 1.28 -3.95 -2.24
C HIS A 61 1.90 -4.09 -3.64
N LEU A 62 1.35 -3.36 -4.61
CA LEU A 62 1.96 -3.14 -5.91
C LEU A 62 2.92 -1.96 -5.80
N LEU A 63 4.18 -2.19 -6.15
CA LEU A 63 5.27 -1.22 -6.08
C LEU A 63 5.93 -1.08 -7.46
N HIS A 64 6.51 0.08 -7.71
CA HIS A 64 7.36 0.28 -8.89
C HIS A 64 8.54 -0.72 -8.84
N PRO A 65 8.93 -1.38 -9.96
CA PRO A 65 9.97 -2.41 -9.95
C PRO A 65 11.30 -1.96 -9.35
N ALA A 66 11.70 -0.72 -9.62
CA ALA A 66 12.94 -0.14 -9.07
C ALA A 66 12.86 0.20 -7.58
N ASP A 67 11.67 0.17 -6.96
CA ASP A 67 11.51 0.48 -5.53
C ASP A 67 11.24 -0.74 -4.64
N ALA A 68 10.72 -1.82 -5.23
CA ALA A 68 10.22 -2.97 -4.47
C ALA A 68 11.27 -3.56 -3.51
N ALA A 69 12.51 -3.76 -3.96
CA ALA A 69 13.51 -4.40 -3.12
C ALA A 69 13.94 -3.53 -1.93
N TRP A 70 14.15 -2.23 -2.12
CA TRP A 70 14.59 -1.37 -1.02
C TRP A 70 13.47 -1.12 0.00
N VAL A 71 12.22 -1.00 -0.46
CA VAL A 71 11.05 -0.91 0.43
C VAL A 71 10.92 -2.19 1.26
N VAL A 72 11.08 -3.37 0.65
CA VAL A 72 11.07 -4.66 1.37
C VAL A 72 12.22 -4.74 2.36
N ARG A 73 13.45 -4.37 1.99
CA ARG A 73 14.59 -4.35 2.93
C ARG A 73 14.35 -3.44 4.13
N LEU A 74 13.68 -2.30 3.92
CA LEU A 74 13.41 -1.33 4.98
C LEU A 74 12.28 -1.79 5.92
N LEU A 75 11.20 -2.35 5.38
CA LEU A 75 9.97 -2.66 6.13
C LEU A 75 9.86 -4.14 6.55
N GLY A 76 10.39 -5.05 5.75
CA GLY A 76 10.36 -6.51 5.94
C GLY A 76 10.84 -7.00 7.32
N PRO A 77 11.92 -6.45 7.91
CA PRO A 77 12.38 -6.86 9.24
C PRO A 77 11.30 -6.73 10.33
N THR A 78 10.40 -5.74 10.22
CA THR A 78 9.29 -5.56 11.16
C THR A 78 8.31 -6.73 11.10
N SER A 79 7.90 -7.12 9.89
CA SER A 79 7.02 -8.27 9.65
C SER A 79 7.68 -9.59 10.05
N ILE A 80 8.98 -9.74 9.78
CA ILE A 80 9.76 -10.91 10.18
C ILE A 80 9.75 -11.06 11.70
N ALA A 81 10.05 -10.00 12.45
CA ALA A 81 10.05 -10.01 13.90
C ALA A 81 8.66 -10.35 14.47
N ALA A 82 7.61 -9.69 13.96
CA ALA A 82 6.23 -9.92 14.40
C ALA A 82 5.76 -11.38 14.17
N GLY A 83 6.22 -12.02 13.09
CA GLY A 83 5.85 -13.39 12.75
C GLY A 83 6.66 -14.50 13.45
N LYS A 84 7.71 -14.18 14.20
CA LYS A 84 8.69 -15.17 14.72
C LYS A 84 8.03 -16.30 15.50
N ARG A 85 7.27 -15.96 16.55
CA ARG A 85 6.58 -16.95 17.40
C ARG A 85 5.66 -17.87 16.59
N ARG A 86 4.92 -17.32 15.62
CA ARG A 86 4.01 -18.11 14.79
C ARG A 86 4.77 -19.07 13.87
N ARG A 87 5.90 -18.63 13.30
CA ARG A 87 6.78 -19.49 12.50
C ARG A 87 7.33 -20.65 13.33
N GLU A 88 7.82 -20.40 14.54
CA GLU A 88 8.30 -21.45 15.46
C GLU A 88 7.21 -22.49 15.78
N GLN A 89 5.98 -22.05 16.06
CA GLN A 89 4.83 -22.95 16.28
C GLN A 89 4.49 -23.82 15.07
N LEU A 90 4.85 -23.38 13.87
CA LEU A 90 4.64 -24.09 12.60
C LEU A 90 5.86 -24.95 12.22
N GLY A 91 6.86 -25.08 13.09
CA GLY A 91 8.10 -25.81 12.81
C GLY A 91 9.06 -25.09 11.85
N LEU A 92 8.86 -23.78 11.64
CA LEU A 92 9.72 -22.95 10.80
C LEU A 92 10.75 -22.22 11.68
N ASP A 93 11.73 -22.95 12.18
CA ASP A 93 12.85 -22.35 12.90
C ASP A 93 13.77 -21.54 11.97
N ASP A 94 14.64 -20.72 12.56
CA ASP A 94 15.53 -19.81 11.81
C ASP A 94 16.47 -20.57 10.86
N GLY A 95 16.88 -21.80 11.22
CA GLY A 95 17.75 -22.65 10.40
C GLY A 95 17.04 -23.22 9.18
N LEU A 96 15.82 -23.72 9.34
CA LEU A 96 14.97 -24.17 8.24
C LEU A 96 14.62 -23.01 7.32
N CYS A 97 14.24 -21.86 7.88
CA CYS A 97 13.97 -20.65 7.14
C CYS A 97 15.17 -20.21 6.29
N ALA A 98 16.39 -20.19 6.85
CA ALA A 98 17.60 -19.83 6.10
C ALA A 98 17.87 -20.78 4.92
N ARG A 99 17.80 -22.10 5.14
CA ARG A 99 17.94 -23.09 4.05
C ARG A 99 16.87 -22.91 2.98
N ALA A 100 15.64 -22.61 3.38
CA ALA A 100 14.55 -22.38 2.46
C ALA A 100 14.74 -21.13 1.60
N LEU A 101 15.34 -20.06 2.11
CA LEU A 101 15.66 -18.88 1.30
C LEU A 101 16.64 -19.22 0.16
N GLU A 102 17.68 -20.00 0.45
CA GLU A 102 18.63 -20.45 -0.57
C GLU A 102 17.96 -21.39 -1.58
N ALA A 103 17.21 -22.39 -1.11
CA ALA A 103 16.46 -23.30 -1.99
C ALA A 103 15.48 -22.54 -2.91
N LEU A 104 14.75 -21.55 -2.38
CA LEU A 104 13.82 -20.73 -3.17
C LEU A 104 14.52 -20.00 -4.32
N ARG A 105 15.76 -19.54 -4.13
CA ARG A 105 16.55 -18.91 -5.20
C ARG A 105 16.88 -19.84 -6.35
N GLU A 106 17.04 -21.13 -6.06
CA GLU A 106 17.38 -22.15 -7.04
C GLU A 106 16.13 -22.71 -7.74
N ILE A 107 15.05 -22.96 -6.99
CA ILE A 107 13.86 -23.62 -7.56
C ILE A 107 12.91 -22.66 -8.30
N LEU A 108 12.97 -21.36 -8.04
CA LEU A 108 12.12 -20.34 -8.68
C LEU A 108 12.78 -19.71 -9.92
N VAL A 109 13.56 -20.48 -10.67
CA VAL A 109 14.00 -20.09 -12.04
C VAL A 109 12.82 -19.79 -12.95
N GLU A 110 11.70 -20.49 -12.74
CA GLU A 110 10.41 -20.25 -13.38
C GLU A 110 9.33 -20.05 -12.30
N PRO A 111 8.31 -19.19 -12.55
CA PRO A 111 7.26 -18.92 -11.57
C PRO A 111 6.49 -20.18 -11.17
N LYS A 112 6.14 -20.29 -9.89
CA LYS A 112 5.44 -21.47 -9.34
C LYS A 112 4.28 -21.06 -8.47
N ASP A 113 3.16 -21.76 -8.58
CA ASP A 113 2.12 -21.65 -7.57
C ASP A 113 2.61 -22.21 -6.21
N ARG A 114 1.81 -22.02 -5.16
CA ARG A 114 2.19 -22.49 -3.82
C ARG A 114 2.38 -24.02 -3.78
N PRO A 115 1.46 -24.86 -4.29
CA PRO A 115 1.65 -26.32 -4.31
C PRO A 115 2.93 -26.77 -5.03
N ALA A 116 3.23 -26.22 -6.20
CA ALA A 116 4.45 -26.53 -6.95
C ALA A 116 5.70 -26.09 -6.21
N THR A 117 5.67 -24.93 -5.55
CA THR A 117 6.77 -24.45 -4.70
C THR A 117 7.02 -25.40 -3.53
N VAL A 118 5.96 -25.88 -2.86
CA VAL A 118 6.09 -26.85 -1.75
C VAL A 118 6.66 -28.19 -2.23
N ARG A 119 6.22 -28.71 -3.39
CA ARG A 119 6.78 -29.94 -3.97
C ARG A 119 8.26 -29.80 -4.28
N ALA A 120 8.66 -28.71 -4.95
CA ALA A 120 10.06 -28.45 -5.28
C ALA A 120 10.94 -28.25 -4.03
N LEU A 121 10.42 -27.62 -2.97
CA LEU A 121 11.11 -27.54 -1.68
C LEU A 121 11.33 -28.92 -1.04
N ALA A 122 10.35 -29.82 -1.15
CA ALA A 122 10.46 -31.18 -0.61
C ALA A 122 11.53 -32.01 -1.34
N GLU A 123 11.70 -31.83 -2.66
CA GLU A 123 12.75 -32.49 -3.46
C GLU A 123 14.17 -32.14 -2.99
N VAL A 124 14.36 -30.95 -2.39
CA VAL A 124 15.64 -30.50 -1.82
C VAL A 124 15.68 -30.60 -0.28
N GLY A 125 14.79 -31.41 0.31
CA GLY A 125 14.83 -31.76 1.74
C GLY A 125 14.13 -30.77 2.68
N ILE A 126 13.32 -29.84 2.16
CA ILE A 126 12.51 -28.90 2.95
C ILE A 126 11.04 -29.35 2.91
N VAL A 127 10.70 -30.24 3.83
CA VAL A 127 9.35 -30.84 3.90
C VAL A 127 8.44 -29.98 4.76
N LEU A 128 7.32 -29.56 4.19
CA LEU A 128 6.27 -28.78 4.84
C LEU A 128 4.95 -29.55 4.75
N ASP A 129 4.11 -29.50 5.79
CA ASP A 129 2.73 -29.98 5.68
C ASP A 129 1.93 -29.01 4.77
N PRO A 130 1.49 -29.44 3.57
CA PRO A 130 0.76 -28.59 2.64
C PRO A 130 -0.65 -28.19 3.13
N LYS A 131 -1.19 -28.91 4.13
CA LYS A 131 -2.49 -28.61 4.75
C LYS A 131 -2.36 -27.65 5.93
N SER A 132 -1.14 -27.43 6.43
CA SER A 132 -0.86 -26.46 7.49
C SER A 132 -0.73 -25.03 6.94
N GLN A 133 -0.55 -24.08 7.85
CA GLN A 133 -0.21 -22.71 7.47
C GLN A 133 1.29 -22.50 7.17
N ALA A 134 2.14 -23.50 7.41
CA ALA A 134 3.59 -23.38 7.27
C ALA A 134 4.03 -22.90 5.86
N PRO A 135 3.48 -23.42 4.74
CA PRO A 135 3.85 -22.92 3.41
C PRO A 135 3.57 -21.43 3.22
N ALA A 136 2.42 -20.95 3.67
CA ALA A 136 2.06 -19.53 3.54
C ALA A 136 2.98 -18.64 4.39
N HIS A 137 3.30 -19.06 5.62
CA HIS A 137 4.19 -18.31 6.50
C HIS A 137 5.65 -18.32 6.03
N LEU A 138 6.13 -19.42 5.45
CA LEU A 138 7.47 -19.50 4.88
C LEU A 138 7.61 -18.58 3.66
N LEU A 139 6.63 -18.59 2.75
CA LEU A 139 6.66 -17.73 1.57
C LEU A 139 6.50 -16.25 1.91
N ALA A 140 5.68 -15.92 2.91
CA ALA A 140 5.62 -14.56 3.46
C ALA A 140 6.96 -14.15 4.10
N PHE A 141 7.63 -15.05 4.83
CA PHE A 141 8.97 -14.80 5.37
C PHE A 141 9.99 -14.57 4.25
N ALA A 142 9.96 -15.38 3.20
CA ALA A 142 10.84 -15.23 2.04
C ALA A 142 10.61 -13.90 1.31
N ALA A 143 9.36 -13.48 1.17
CA ALA A 143 9.03 -12.19 0.58
C ALA A 143 9.54 -11.01 1.42
N ASN A 144 9.29 -11.04 2.74
CA ASN A 144 9.80 -10.01 3.66
C ASN A 144 11.34 -10.04 3.82
N SER A 145 11.98 -11.15 3.42
CA SER A 145 13.45 -11.28 3.35
C SER A 145 14.03 -10.83 2.01
N GLY A 146 13.19 -10.34 1.08
CA GLY A 146 13.62 -9.85 -0.22
C GLY A 146 13.98 -10.95 -1.23
N VAL A 147 13.47 -12.18 -1.05
CA VAL A 147 13.78 -13.31 -1.95
C VAL A 147 12.72 -13.49 -3.02
N VAL A 148 11.45 -13.39 -2.66
CA VAL A 148 10.34 -13.65 -3.58
C VAL A 148 9.34 -12.49 -3.66
N HIS A 149 8.60 -12.43 -4.75
CA HIS A 149 7.37 -11.64 -4.86
C HIS A 149 6.23 -12.52 -5.37
N ARG A 150 4.99 -12.02 -5.30
CA ARG A 150 3.79 -12.76 -5.70
C ARG A 150 3.20 -12.15 -6.96
N GLY A 151 3.00 -12.93 -8.01
CA GLY A 151 2.29 -12.53 -9.22
C GLY A 151 0.82 -12.19 -8.95
N LEU A 152 0.14 -11.57 -9.92
CA LEU A 152 -1.30 -11.33 -9.86
C LEU A 152 -2.11 -12.62 -10.01
N ASP A 153 -1.51 -13.64 -10.63
CA ASP A 153 -1.99 -15.02 -10.77
C ASP A 153 -1.67 -15.90 -9.54
N ASP A 154 -1.19 -15.28 -8.45
CA ASP A 154 -0.83 -15.91 -7.19
C ASP A 154 0.36 -16.90 -7.25
N THR A 155 1.14 -16.88 -8.34
CA THR A 155 2.43 -17.56 -8.42
C THR A 155 3.54 -16.78 -7.68
N TYR A 156 4.63 -17.45 -7.36
CA TYR A 156 5.82 -16.88 -6.71
C TYR A 156 6.96 -16.80 -7.72
N HIS A 157 7.63 -15.66 -7.69
CA HIS A 157 8.76 -15.32 -8.54
C HIS A 157 9.92 -14.87 -7.67
N LEU A 158 11.15 -14.91 -8.18
CA LEU A 158 12.26 -14.23 -7.52
C LEU A 158 12.05 -12.73 -7.54
N LEU A 159 12.25 -12.08 -6.39
CA LEU A 159 12.31 -10.63 -6.33
C LEU A 159 13.53 -10.16 -7.12
N PRO A 160 13.37 -9.29 -8.14
CA PRO A 160 14.51 -8.78 -8.89
C PRO A 160 15.51 -8.13 -7.96
N LYS A 161 16.78 -8.57 -8.04
CA LYS A 161 17.86 -7.92 -7.29
C LYS A 161 18.01 -6.51 -7.84
N THR A 162 17.88 -5.52 -6.96
CA THR A 162 18.41 -4.19 -7.22
C THR A 162 19.84 -4.18 -6.68
N ASP A 163 20.79 -3.77 -7.50
CA ASP A 163 22.19 -3.68 -7.10
C ASP A 163 22.33 -2.72 -5.92
N PRO A 164 22.81 -3.14 -4.75
CA PRO A 164 23.07 -2.22 -3.64
C PRO A 164 24.04 -1.08 -4.03
N GLN A 165 24.87 -1.28 -5.06
CA GLN A 165 25.72 -0.23 -5.62
C GLN A 165 24.97 0.74 -6.55
N SER A 166 23.83 0.35 -7.13
CA SER A 166 22.97 1.29 -7.85
C SER A 166 22.22 2.22 -6.90
N ASP A 167 21.90 1.76 -5.68
CA ASP A 167 21.34 2.60 -4.62
C ASP A 167 22.32 3.71 -4.19
N THR A 168 23.62 3.43 -4.15
CA THR A 168 24.65 4.43 -3.78
C THR A 168 24.99 5.40 -4.90
N LYS A 169 25.05 4.95 -6.17
CA LYS A 169 25.22 5.87 -7.32
C LYS A 169 23.99 6.76 -7.57
N SER A 170 22.79 6.20 -7.46
CA SER A 170 21.54 6.97 -7.56
C SER A 170 21.41 7.97 -6.38
N ALA A 171 21.85 7.61 -5.17
CA ALA A 171 21.89 8.53 -4.03
C ALA A 171 22.83 9.72 -4.25
N THR A 172 23.97 9.54 -4.92
CA THR A 172 24.91 10.64 -5.20
C THR A 172 24.44 11.55 -6.35
N GLU A 173 23.66 11.04 -7.30
CA GLU A 173 23.16 11.82 -8.45
C GLU A 173 21.79 12.47 -8.20
N THR A 174 20.95 11.88 -7.34
CA THR A 174 19.57 12.34 -7.07
C THR A 174 19.30 12.71 -5.60
N GLY A 175 20.25 12.45 -4.69
CA GLY A 175 20.08 12.65 -3.26
C GLY A 175 19.24 11.57 -2.54
N THR A 176 18.76 10.52 -3.23
CA THR A 176 17.89 9.48 -2.62
C THR A 176 18.70 8.34 -2.00
N THR A 177 18.74 8.25 -0.67
CA THR A 177 19.49 7.20 0.06
C THR A 177 18.74 5.87 0.20
N ASN A 178 17.52 5.74 -0.35
CA ASN A 178 16.63 4.58 -0.22
C ASN A 178 16.45 4.10 1.25
N GLY A 179 16.46 5.06 2.18
CA GLY A 179 16.27 4.88 3.62
C GLY A 179 14.94 5.42 4.13
N LEU A 180 14.77 5.47 5.46
CA LEU A 180 13.53 5.93 6.08
C LEU A 180 13.15 7.39 5.75
N PRO A 181 14.10 8.36 5.73
CA PRO A 181 13.79 9.72 5.29
C PRO A 181 13.32 9.80 3.83
N ASP A 182 13.87 8.96 2.95
CA ASP A 182 13.45 8.89 1.55
C ASP A 182 12.02 8.36 1.43
N LEU A 183 11.70 7.27 2.16
CA LEU A 183 10.33 6.75 2.22
C LEU A 183 9.35 7.79 2.75
N PHE A 184 9.74 8.58 3.76
CA PHE A 184 8.89 9.63 4.31
C PHE A 184 8.67 10.77 3.31
N ARG A 185 9.72 11.22 2.59
CA ARG A 185 9.57 12.22 1.52
C ARG A 185 8.61 11.74 0.44
N ARG A 186 8.76 10.51 -0.03
CA ARG A 186 7.85 9.92 -1.03
C ARG A 186 6.43 9.76 -0.50
N TYR A 187 6.29 9.40 0.78
CA TYR A 187 5.00 9.36 1.45
C TYR A 187 4.34 10.74 1.48
N LEU A 188 5.06 11.82 1.80
CA LEU A 188 4.47 13.16 1.73
C LEU A 188 4.12 13.59 0.30
N THR A 189 4.87 13.14 -0.71
CA THR A 189 4.49 13.38 -2.12
C THR A 189 3.18 12.69 -2.48
N ALA A 190 2.98 11.45 -2.04
CA ALA A 190 1.79 10.66 -2.38
C ALA A 190 0.59 10.93 -1.45
N TYR A 191 0.80 11.39 -0.21
CA TYR A 191 -0.24 11.48 0.83
C TYR A 191 -0.27 12.81 1.58
N GLY A 192 0.61 13.77 1.29
CA GLY A 192 0.64 15.06 1.97
C GLY A 192 -0.67 15.84 1.81
N PRO A 193 -1.10 16.62 2.82
CA PRO A 193 -0.49 16.79 4.15
C PRO A 193 -0.75 15.59 5.08
N ALA A 194 0.27 15.18 5.83
CA ALA A 194 0.22 14.02 6.74
C ALA A 194 1.15 14.17 7.95
N THR A 195 0.84 13.50 9.06
CA THR A 195 1.62 13.59 10.30
C THR A 195 2.64 12.45 10.45
N LEU A 196 3.63 12.60 11.33
CA LEU A 196 4.53 11.47 11.68
C LEU A 196 3.76 10.26 12.26
N PRO A 197 2.74 10.43 13.13
CA PRO A 197 1.84 9.33 13.49
C PRO A 197 1.13 8.66 12.32
N ASP A 198 0.71 9.39 11.30
CA ASP A 198 0.12 8.81 10.09
C ASP A 198 1.14 7.95 9.35
N PHE A 199 2.35 8.48 9.13
CA PHE A 199 3.43 7.74 8.49
C PHE A 199 3.85 6.48 9.26
N ALA A 200 3.94 6.55 10.59
CA ALA A 200 4.24 5.40 11.44
C ALA A 200 3.16 4.31 11.30
N ALA A 201 1.89 4.69 11.37
CA ALA A 201 0.78 3.75 11.21
C ALA A 201 0.73 3.16 9.79
N TRP A 202 0.96 4.00 8.77
CA TRP A 202 0.98 3.59 7.38
C TRP A 202 2.13 2.62 7.09
N SER A 203 3.36 2.94 7.48
CA SER A 203 4.53 2.09 7.23
C SER A 203 4.52 0.80 8.05
N GLY A 204 3.91 0.84 9.23
CA GLY A 204 4.00 -0.23 10.24
C GLY A 204 5.24 -0.11 11.14
N LEU A 205 6.01 0.96 11.00
CA LEU A 205 7.18 1.23 11.84
C LEU A 205 6.75 1.86 13.18
N SER A 206 7.58 1.66 14.21
CA SER A 206 7.32 2.33 15.49
C SER A 206 7.45 3.84 15.35
N LEU A 207 6.55 4.59 16.00
CA LEU A 207 6.62 6.05 16.04
C LEU A 207 7.93 6.55 16.67
N ARG A 208 8.51 5.78 17.60
CA ARG A 208 9.83 6.07 18.19
C ARG A 208 10.91 6.12 17.12
N ARG A 209 10.99 5.10 16.26
CA ARG A 209 11.97 5.04 15.17
C ARG A 209 11.78 6.20 14.18
N VAL A 210 10.53 6.44 13.79
CA VAL A 210 10.15 7.56 12.90
C VAL A 210 10.68 8.89 13.46
N ARG A 211 10.45 9.18 14.74
CA ARG A 211 10.92 10.42 15.40
C ARG A 211 12.45 10.50 15.59
N GLN A 212 13.17 9.38 15.50
CA GLN A 212 14.63 9.36 15.64
C GLN A 212 15.34 9.66 14.32
N GLU A 213 14.73 9.33 13.18
CA GLU A 213 15.35 9.42 11.87
C GLU A 213 14.76 10.54 10.98
N ILE A 214 13.64 11.15 11.38
CA ILE A 214 12.97 12.21 10.62
C ILE A 214 12.87 13.46 11.49
N ASP A 215 13.45 14.55 10.99
CA ASP A 215 13.30 15.88 11.55
C ASP A 215 12.08 16.57 10.92
N PRO A 216 11.01 16.86 11.69
CA PRO A 216 9.86 17.59 11.16
C PRO A 216 10.20 19.00 10.69
N ASP A 217 11.28 19.62 11.16
CA ASP A 217 11.69 20.98 10.79
C ASP A 217 12.21 21.07 9.35
N ASP A 218 12.50 19.92 8.72
CA ASP A 218 12.81 19.83 7.28
C ASP A 218 11.57 20.08 6.40
N TYR A 219 10.38 20.09 6.98
CA TYR A 219 9.09 20.17 6.29
C TYR A 219 8.30 21.42 6.70
N ALA A 220 7.20 21.70 5.99
CA ALA A 220 6.27 22.76 6.36
C ALA A 220 5.03 22.16 7.03
N ASP A 221 4.62 22.69 8.18
CA ASP A 221 3.36 22.33 8.83
C ASP A 221 2.21 23.19 8.30
N THR A 222 1.14 22.53 7.87
CA THR A 222 -0.05 23.17 7.30
C THR A 222 -1.18 23.36 8.31
N GLY A 223 -1.03 22.83 9.53
CA GLY A 223 -2.09 22.63 10.52
C GLY A 223 -2.87 21.33 10.35
N PHE A 224 -2.71 20.65 9.19
CA PHE A 224 -3.32 19.34 8.89
C PHE A 224 -2.25 18.24 8.71
N GLY A 225 -1.00 18.56 9.03
CA GLY A 225 0.16 17.71 8.81
C GLY A 225 1.24 18.40 7.97
N LEU A 226 2.32 17.65 7.78
CA LEU A 226 3.53 18.08 7.09
C LEU A 226 3.39 17.94 5.57
N VAL A 227 4.05 18.85 4.85
CA VAL A 227 4.28 18.82 3.40
C VAL A 227 5.72 19.23 3.09
N HIS A 228 6.18 19.01 1.86
CA HIS A 228 7.47 19.56 1.42
C HIS A 228 7.46 21.09 1.50
N LYS A 229 8.59 21.69 1.88
CA LYS A 229 8.73 23.16 1.88
C LYS A 229 8.46 23.70 0.48
N GLY A 230 7.66 24.76 0.41
CA GLY A 230 7.22 25.36 -0.86
C GLY A 230 6.04 24.67 -1.53
N THR A 231 5.47 23.60 -0.96
CA THR A 231 4.18 23.06 -1.44
C THR A 231 3.06 24.07 -1.19
N GLU A 232 2.43 24.52 -2.27
CA GLU A 232 1.24 25.37 -2.21
C GLU A 232 -0.04 24.55 -1.96
N PRO A 233 -1.01 25.07 -1.19
CA PRO A 233 -2.32 24.43 -1.06
C PRO A 233 -3.03 24.29 -2.40
N VAL A 234 -3.74 23.19 -2.60
CA VAL A 234 -4.55 22.98 -3.81
C VAL A 234 -5.95 23.54 -3.56
N GLU A 235 -6.44 24.34 -4.50
CA GLU A 235 -7.80 24.87 -4.43
C GLU A 235 -8.84 23.74 -4.62
N PRO A 236 -9.91 23.70 -3.81
CA PRO A 236 -10.94 22.68 -3.92
C PRO A 236 -11.58 22.66 -5.31
N GLN A 237 -11.71 21.45 -5.87
CA GLN A 237 -12.40 21.21 -7.12
C GLN A 237 -13.53 20.21 -6.90
N ARG A 238 -14.66 20.43 -7.59
CA ARG A 238 -15.76 19.48 -7.54
C ARG A 238 -15.35 18.17 -8.22
N ARG A 239 -15.14 17.10 -7.45
CA ARG A 239 -14.66 15.80 -7.94
C ARG A 239 -15.33 14.68 -7.17
N ILE A 240 -15.91 13.74 -7.90
CA ILE A 240 -16.46 12.51 -7.36
C ILE A 240 -15.56 11.33 -7.70
N LYS A 241 -15.35 10.40 -6.78
CA LYS A 241 -14.64 9.14 -7.04
C LYS A 241 -15.32 7.97 -6.34
N LEU A 242 -15.41 6.85 -7.04
CA LEU A 242 -15.83 5.56 -6.49
C LEU A 242 -14.58 4.77 -6.12
N LEU A 243 -14.27 4.73 -4.83
CA LEU A 243 -13.09 4.02 -4.34
C LEU A 243 -13.49 2.60 -3.93
N GLY A 244 -12.69 1.62 -4.35
CA GLY A 244 -12.86 0.24 -3.94
C GLY A 244 -12.59 0.05 -2.44
N HIS A 245 -12.81 -1.16 -1.96
CA HIS A 245 -12.27 -1.52 -0.65
C HIS A 245 -10.75 -1.40 -0.69
N PHE A 246 -10.13 -1.23 0.48
CA PHE A 246 -8.67 -1.18 0.60
C PHE A 246 -7.95 -0.03 -0.13
N ASP A 247 -8.68 0.97 -0.65
CA ASP A 247 -8.05 2.12 -1.31
C ASP A 247 -7.15 2.93 -0.36
N THR A 248 -6.02 3.40 -0.90
CA THR A 248 -4.99 4.10 -0.12
C THR A 248 -5.44 5.48 0.37
N TYR A 249 -6.55 6.03 -0.14
CA TYR A 249 -7.07 7.32 0.30
C TYR A 249 -7.33 7.40 1.81
N LEU A 250 -7.92 6.36 2.38
CA LEU A 250 -8.11 6.27 3.84
C LEU A 250 -6.99 5.50 4.54
N LEU A 251 -6.35 4.55 3.86
CA LEU A 251 -5.29 3.73 4.46
C LEU A 251 -3.93 4.42 4.56
N GLY A 252 -3.76 5.55 3.88
CA GLY A 252 -2.61 6.44 4.00
C GLY A 252 -2.48 7.08 5.38
N TYR A 253 -3.55 7.11 6.18
CA TYR A 253 -3.61 7.87 7.43
C TYR A 253 -4.02 7.02 8.62
N ARG A 254 -3.47 7.38 9.78
CA ARG A 254 -3.93 6.87 11.07
C ARG A 254 -5.24 7.55 11.46
N ASP A 255 -5.26 8.88 11.39
CA ASP A 255 -6.47 9.66 11.63
C ASP A 255 -7.17 9.96 10.29
N ARG A 256 -8.40 9.47 10.18
CA ARG A 256 -9.22 9.58 8.98
C ARG A 256 -10.33 10.62 9.13
N THR A 257 -10.46 11.25 10.29
CA THR A 257 -11.59 12.15 10.62
C THR A 257 -11.70 13.35 9.68
N LEU A 258 -10.58 13.79 9.08
CA LEU A 258 -10.60 14.84 8.06
C LEU A 258 -11.43 14.44 6.82
N ALA A 259 -11.33 13.19 6.39
CA ALA A 259 -12.00 12.70 5.18
C ALA A 259 -13.27 11.89 5.48
N LEU A 260 -13.37 11.29 6.66
CA LEU A 260 -14.45 10.39 7.06
C LEU A 260 -15.10 10.91 8.36
N PRO A 261 -16.30 11.51 8.29
CA PRO A 261 -17.04 11.95 9.48
C PRO A 261 -17.21 10.82 10.51
N ALA A 262 -17.05 11.16 11.78
CA ALA A 262 -17.01 10.20 12.88
C ALA A 262 -18.29 9.35 12.94
N GLU A 263 -19.46 9.95 12.73
CA GLU A 263 -20.78 9.31 12.72
C GLU A 263 -20.96 8.27 11.60
N HIS A 264 -20.06 8.24 10.61
CA HIS A 264 -20.10 7.29 9.51
C HIS A 264 -18.96 6.28 9.54
N THR A 265 -18.06 6.37 10.53
CA THR A 265 -16.89 5.48 10.64
C THR A 265 -17.27 4.00 10.63
N ALA A 266 -18.31 3.61 11.39
CA ALA A 266 -18.74 2.21 11.46
C ALA A 266 -19.32 1.65 10.14
N LYS A 267 -19.76 2.51 9.22
CA LYS A 267 -20.26 2.10 7.89
C LYS A 267 -19.12 1.78 6.92
N ILE A 268 -17.96 2.40 7.14
CA ILE A 268 -16.77 2.25 6.28
C ILE A 268 -15.78 1.27 6.89
N GLN A 269 -15.56 1.32 8.20
CA GLN A 269 -14.57 0.51 8.91
C GLN A 269 -15.30 -0.57 9.71
N THR A 270 -15.66 -1.66 9.04
CA THR A 270 -16.50 -2.72 9.62
C THR A 270 -15.73 -3.73 10.47
N GLY A 271 -14.42 -3.51 10.69
CA GLY A 271 -13.55 -4.38 11.46
C GLY A 271 -12.57 -5.17 10.59
N GLY A 272 -11.60 -5.83 11.23
CA GLY A 272 -10.61 -6.67 10.54
C GLY A 272 -9.68 -5.95 9.56
N GLY A 273 -9.61 -4.62 9.61
CA GLY A 273 -8.88 -3.80 8.63
C GLY A 273 -9.61 -3.61 7.29
N PHE A 274 -10.85 -4.10 7.16
CA PHE A 274 -11.66 -3.94 5.96
C PHE A 274 -12.19 -2.51 5.83
N LEU A 275 -12.14 -1.96 4.61
CA LEU A 275 -12.77 -0.70 4.25
C LEU A 275 -13.88 -0.97 3.24
N THR A 276 -15.12 -0.63 3.57
CA THR A 276 -16.23 -0.69 2.61
C THR A 276 -15.94 0.21 1.40
N PRO A 277 -16.23 -0.23 0.16
CA PRO A 277 -16.16 0.65 -1.00
C PRO A 277 -17.00 1.90 -0.78
N HIS A 278 -16.44 3.05 -1.12
CA HIS A 278 -16.98 4.34 -0.69
C HIS A 278 -16.91 5.41 -1.76
N VAL A 279 -17.83 6.36 -1.65
CA VAL A 279 -17.95 7.50 -2.56
C VAL A 279 -17.24 8.68 -1.92
N LEU A 280 -16.24 9.21 -2.62
CA LEU A 280 -15.64 10.50 -2.30
C LEU A 280 -16.34 11.60 -3.09
N LEU A 281 -16.66 12.70 -2.43
CA LEU A 281 -16.98 13.97 -3.05
C LEU A 281 -16.10 15.05 -2.41
N ASP A 282 -15.25 15.66 -3.23
CA ASP A 282 -14.34 16.74 -2.84
C ASP A 282 -13.43 16.33 -1.66
N GLY A 283 -13.09 15.03 -1.61
CA GLY A 283 -12.25 14.39 -0.61
C GLY A 283 -12.99 13.91 0.64
N LEU A 284 -14.28 14.24 0.79
CA LEU A 284 -15.11 13.71 1.87
C LEU A 284 -15.79 12.41 1.47
N VAL A 285 -15.81 11.45 2.38
CA VAL A 285 -16.60 10.22 2.23
C VAL A 285 -18.07 10.55 2.48
N VAL A 286 -18.88 10.42 1.43
CA VAL A 286 -20.31 10.83 1.44
C VAL A 286 -21.29 9.66 1.31
N GLY A 287 -20.78 8.44 1.15
CA GLY A 287 -21.60 7.24 1.03
C GLY A 287 -20.78 5.99 0.76
N THR A 288 -21.47 4.87 0.63
CA THR A 288 -20.92 3.61 0.13
C THR A 288 -21.38 3.36 -1.29
N TRP A 289 -20.72 2.43 -1.98
CA TRP A 289 -21.22 1.89 -3.23
C TRP A 289 -20.94 0.40 -3.33
N ARG A 290 -21.63 -0.26 -4.25
CA ARG A 290 -21.39 -1.64 -4.65
C ARG A 290 -21.65 -1.78 -6.14
N GLU A 291 -21.10 -2.81 -6.75
CA GLU A 291 -21.43 -3.17 -8.13
C GLU A 291 -22.67 -4.09 -8.13
N GLU A 292 -23.67 -3.78 -8.95
CA GLU A 292 -24.83 -4.65 -9.22
C GLU A 292 -25.10 -4.67 -10.72
N GLY A 293 -25.05 -5.86 -11.33
CA GLY A 293 -25.27 -6.01 -12.77
C GLY A 293 -24.28 -5.24 -13.65
N GLY A 294 -23.05 -5.01 -13.17
CA GLY A 294 -22.02 -4.22 -13.87
C GLY A 294 -22.12 -2.71 -13.67
N GLU A 295 -23.12 -2.23 -12.92
CA GLU A 295 -23.35 -0.81 -12.66
C GLU A 295 -23.08 -0.44 -11.19
N PRO A 296 -22.52 0.75 -10.91
CA PRO A 296 -22.30 1.20 -9.53
C PRO A 296 -23.61 1.67 -8.88
N VAL A 297 -24.00 1.01 -7.79
CA VAL A 297 -25.14 1.38 -6.95
C VAL A 297 -24.65 2.14 -5.71
N ILE A 298 -24.99 3.43 -5.65
CA ILE A 298 -24.58 4.36 -4.59
C ILE A 298 -25.60 4.36 -3.45
N THR A 299 -25.10 4.23 -2.21
CA THR A 299 -25.86 4.44 -0.97
C THR A 299 -25.31 5.66 -0.23
N PRO A 300 -25.92 6.85 -0.38
CA PRO A 300 -25.46 8.06 0.29
C PRO A 300 -25.69 7.99 1.80
N PHE A 301 -24.84 8.65 2.58
CA PHE A 301 -25.08 8.84 4.01
C PHE A 301 -26.23 9.82 4.28
N VAL A 302 -26.44 10.78 3.38
CA VAL A 302 -27.56 11.72 3.40
C VAL A 302 -28.51 11.40 2.24
N PRO A 303 -29.68 10.79 2.48
CA PRO A 303 -30.58 10.33 1.41
C PRO A 303 -30.96 11.40 0.38
N ALA A 304 -31.12 12.65 0.81
CA ALA A 304 -31.46 13.76 -0.07
C ALA A 304 -30.41 14.03 -1.16
N ARG A 305 -29.16 13.56 -1.00
CA ARG A 305 -28.08 13.72 -2.00
C ARG A 305 -28.02 12.59 -3.04
N ALA A 306 -28.92 11.61 -3.00
CA ALA A 306 -28.87 10.44 -3.89
C ALA A 306 -28.90 10.84 -5.38
N ALA A 307 -29.80 11.73 -5.78
CA ALA A 307 -29.92 12.17 -7.17
C ALA A 307 -28.68 12.96 -7.64
N GLU A 308 -28.15 13.81 -6.77
CA GLU A 308 -26.92 14.58 -7.03
C GLU A 308 -25.73 13.65 -7.29
N LEU A 309 -25.48 12.68 -6.40
CA LEU A 309 -24.33 11.79 -6.51
C LEU A 309 -24.42 10.89 -7.74
N ARG A 310 -25.61 10.36 -8.07
CA ARG A 310 -25.79 9.56 -9.29
C ARG A 310 -25.48 10.36 -10.55
N ARG A 311 -25.95 11.62 -10.61
CA ARG A 311 -25.66 12.51 -11.73
C ARG A 311 -24.15 12.77 -11.86
N LEU A 312 -23.48 13.10 -10.75
CA LEU A 312 -22.04 13.37 -10.75
C LEU A 312 -21.21 12.15 -11.19
N VAL A 313 -21.57 10.93 -10.74
CA VAL A 313 -20.89 9.72 -11.21
C VAL A 313 -21.07 9.52 -12.71
N GLY A 314 -22.30 9.71 -13.23
CA GLY A 314 -22.56 9.59 -14.67
C GLY A 314 -21.84 10.63 -15.53
N GLU A 315 -21.47 11.78 -14.95
CA GLU A 315 -20.65 12.82 -15.60
C GLU A 315 -19.15 12.48 -15.58
N ASP A 316 -18.64 11.84 -14.50
CA ASP A 316 -17.21 11.46 -14.36
C ASP A 316 -16.83 10.20 -15.16
N THR A 317 -17.80 9.35 -15.51
CA THR A 317 -17.60 8.13 -16.32
C THR A 317 -17.66 8.33 -17.84
N ARG A 318 -17.98 9.55 -18.30
CA ARG A 318 -18.05 9.92 -19.73
C ARG A 318 -16.77 10.61 -20.18
#